data_AF-A0A3D2V688-F1
#
_entry.id   AF-A0A3D2V688-F1
#
_cell.length_a   1.000
_cell.length_b   1.000
_cell.length_c   1.000
_cell.angle_alpha   90.00
_cell.angle_beta   90.00
_cell.angle_gamma   90.00
#
_symmetry.space_group_name_H-M   'P 1'
#
loop_
_entity.id
_entity.type
_entity.pdbx_description
1 polymer ?
#
loop_
_entity_poly.entity_id
_entity_poly.type
_entity_poly.pdbx_seq_one_letter_code
_entity_poly.pdbx_strand_id
1 'polypeptide(L)'
;GSAYSELVSQARLEFFAKATQYTATYRDTDQLACLDPDKPTVLSGHQPTLFHPGVWFKNFYLSHLGKYLDANVVNIVIDNDVAPARSIQVPEYVDAQHHLNAIVFDTDDAAIPFEAAHVQSTSHFQSFAAKVGQSMGTLIDDPLIHELWPFACKQAEQHGNPYLAIAQARHVFEGSLGLKTWEVPLSDICDTAVFGRFARHLIKH
;
A
#
# COMPACT_ATOMS: atom_id res chain seq x y z
N GLY A 1 2.14 -6.97 35.60
CA GLY A 1 2.76 -7.99 34.74
C GLY A 1 1.76 -8.59 33.78
N SER A 2 0.76 -9.33 34.28
CA SER A 2 -0.18 -10.14 33.48
C SER A 2 -1.08 -9.37 32.51
N ALA A 3 -1.68 -8.24 32.94
CA ALA A 3 -2.62 -7.50 32.09
C ALA A 3 -1.98 -6.90 30.83
N TYR A 4 -0.70 -6.51 30.90
CA TYR A 4 0.01 -5.97 29.73
C TYR A 4 0.41 -7.08 28.76
N SER A 5 0.91 -8.22 29.25
CA SER A 5 1.23 -9.38 28.39
C SER A 5 -0.01 -9.95 27.70
N GLU A 6 -1.16 -9.96 28.37
CA GLU A 6 -2.44 -10.34 27.78
C GLU A 6 -2.87 -9.36 26.69
N LEU A 7 -2.75 -8.04 26.91
CA LEU A 7 -3.02 -7.02 25.90
C LEU A 7 -2.11 -7.17 24.67
N VAL A 8 -0.82 -7.40 24.86
CA VAL A 8 0.13 -7.61 23.76
C VAL A 8 -0.22 -8.86 22.95
N SER A 9 -0.58 -9.96 23.63
CA SER A 9 -0.97 -11.21 22.98
C SER A 9 -2.24 -11.03 22.16
N GLN A 10 -3.26 -10.37 22.73
CA GLN A 10 -4.50 -10.05 22.04
C GLN A 10 -4.26 -9.10 20.84
N ALA A 11 -3.42 -8.08 21.01
CA ALA A 11 -3.06 -7.15 19.95
C ALA A 11 -2.41 -7.84 18.76
N ARG A 12 -1.51 -8.79 19.02
CA ARG A 12 -0.86 -9.57 17.96
C ARG A 12 -1.87 -10.42 17.19
N LEU A 13 -2.80 -11.08 17.87
CA LEU A 13 -3.85 -11.88 17.22
C LEU A 13 -4.79 -11.02 16.37
N GLU A 14 -5.26 -9.89 16.90
CA GLU A 14 -6.13 -8.96 16.15
C GLU A 14 -5.39 -8.36 14.94
N PHE A 15 -4.12 -7.97 15.11
CA PHE A 15 -3.27 -7.47 14.03
C PHE A 15 -3.09 -8.50 12.90
N PHE A 16 -2.77 -9.75 13.23
CA PHE A 16 -2.59 -10.81 12.23
C PHE A 16 -3.89 -11.18 11.53
N ALA A 17 -5.01 -11.19 12.26
CA ALA A 17 -6.32 -11.40 11.67
C ALA A 17 -6.65 -10.29 10.64
N LYS A 18 -6.41 -9.02 11.00
CA LYS A 18 -6.60 -7.87 10.10
C LYS A 18 -5.72 -7.95 8.86
N ALA A 19 -4.43 -8.25 9.02
CA ALA A 19 -3.52 -8.40 7.89
C ALA A 19 -3.90 -9.55 6.94
N THR A 20 -4.32 -10.67 7.53
CA THR A 20 -4.79 -11.83 6.76
C THR A 20 -6.06 -11.49 5.98
N GLN A 21 -7.06 -10.93 6.66
CA GLN A 21 -8.33 -10.55 6.06
C GLN A 21 -8.13 -9.52 4.96
N TYR A 22 -7.37 -8.45 5.22
CA TYR A 22 -7.13 -7.38 4.27
C TYR A 22 -6.42 -7.90 3.02
N THR A 23 -5.31 -8.62 3.17
CA THR A 23 -4.52 -9.11 2.03
C THR A 23 -5.33 -10.08 1.16
N ALA A 24 -6.15 -10.93 1.78
CA ALA A 24 -6.99 -11.89 1.07
C ALA A 24 -8.09 -11.24 0.21
N THR A 25 -8.38 -9.94 0.37
CA THR A 25 -9.41 -9.27 -0.45
C THR A 25 -8.98 -9.05 -1.91
N TYR A 26 -7.68 -8.92 -2.18
CA TYR A 26 -7.17 -8.55 -3.51
C TYR A 26 -6.05 -9.45 -4.03
N ARG A 27 -5.48 -10.32 -3.20
CA ARG A 27 -4.34 -11.16 -3.54
C ARG A 27 -4.57 -12.61 -3.13
N ASP A 28 -4.08 -13.54 -3.95
CA ASP A 28 -3.99 -14.95 -3.58
C ASP A 28 -2.98 -15.14 -2.43
N THR A 29 -3.45 -15.72 -1.34
CA THR A 29 -2.69 -15.90 -0.10
C THR A 29 -2.21 -17.33 0.12
N ASP A 30 -2.54 -18.26 -0.78
CA ASP A 30 -2.19 -19.69 -0.64
C ASP A 30 -0.68 -19.93 -0.57
N GLN A 31 0.10 -19.03 -1.19
CA GLN A 31 1.57 -19.11 -1.20
C GLN A 31 2.25 -18.40 -0.02
N LEU A 32 1.47 -17.69 0.81
CA LEU A 32 1.96 -16.99 1.99
C LEU A 32 1.98 -17.94 3.19
N ALA A 33 3.05 -17.89 3.98
CA ALA A 33 3.05 -18.58 5.27
C ALA A 33 2.03 -17.91 6.19
N CYS A 34 1.22 -18.72 6.88
CA CYS A 34 0.31 -18.23 7.91
C CYS A 34 1.08 -17.44 8.96
N LEU A 35 0.50 -16.34 9.42
CA LEU A 35 1.07 -15.55 10.51
C LEU A 35 1.01 -16.35 11.81
N ASP A 36 2.15 -16.51 12.46
CA ASP A 36 2.33 -17.35 13.64
C ASP A 36 2.65 -16.47 14.86
N PRO A 37 1.80 -16.41 15.90
CA PRO A 37 2.01 -15.56 17.06
C PRO A 37 3.33 -15.86 17.80
N ASP A 38 3.84 -17.08 17.71
CA ASP A 38 5.05 -17.53 18.40
C ASP A 38 6.34 -17.17 17.66
N LYS A 39 6.24 -16.73 16.40
CA LYS A 39 7.38 -16.28 15.59
C LYS A 39 7.70 -14.79 15.78
N PRO A 40 8.96 -14.37 15.58
CA PRO A 40 9.30 -12.95 15.52
C PRO A 40 8.51 -12.25 14.40
N THR A 41 8.23 -10.96 14.56
CA THR A 41 7.54 -10.15 13.55
C THR A 41 8.46 -9.02 13.10
N VAL A 42 8.68 -8.94 11.79
CA VAL A 42 9.34 -7.82 11.14
C VAL A 42 8.26 -6.97 10.47
N LEU A 43 8.26 -5.68 10.80
CA LEU A 43 7.32 -4.71 10.25
C LEU A 43 8.05 -3.72 9.36
N SER A 44 7.43 -3.38 8.25
CA SER A 44 7.74 -2.18 7.47
C SER A 44 6.46 -1.33 7.39
N GLY A 45 6.58 -0.13 6.84
CA GLY A 45 5.41 0.65 6.46
C GLY A 45 5.76 1.78 5.53
N HIS A 46 4.76 2.22 4.76
CA HIS A 46 4.86 3.41 3.92
C HIS A 46 3.48 3.96 3.55
N GLN A 47 3.46 5.23 3.16
CA GLN A 47 2.30 5.86 2.54
C GLN A 47 1.91 5.15 1.23
N PRO A 48 0.60 4.99 0.93
CA PRO A 48 0.06 4.31 -0.26
C PRO A 48 0.18 5.12 -1.56
N THR A 49 1.35 5.68 -1.83
CA THR A 49 1.63 6.46 -3.05
C THR A 49 2.29 5.61 -4.12
N LEU A 50 2.43 6.14 -5.34
CA LEU A 50 3.26 5.52 -6.36
C LEU A 50 4.71 5.46 -5.88
N PHE A 51 5.29 4.26 -5.87
CA PHE A 51 6.53 3.97 -5.16
C PHE A 51 7.75 4.42 -5.95
N HIS A 52 8.65 5.15 -5.28
CA HIS A 52 9.99 5.35 -5.81
C HIS A 52 10.88 4.13 -5.51
N PRO A 53 11.87 3.80 -6.37
CA PRO A 53 12.65 2.56 -6.26
C PRO A 53 13.29 2.33 -4.89
N GLY A 54 13.83 3.39 -4.28
CA GLY A 54 14.47 3.31 -2.96
C GLY A 54 13.53 2.91 -1.81
N VAL A 55 12.26 3.31 -1.86
CA VAL A 55 11.26 2.85 -0.88
C VAL A 55 10.73 1.47 -1.27
N TRP A 56 10.53 1.21 -2.57
CA TRP A 56 10.04 -0.08 -3.02
C TRP A 56 10.96 -1.24 -2.61
N PHE A 57 12.28 -1.03 -2.64
CA PHE A 57 13.27 -2.00 -2.18
C PHE A 57 13.03 -2.51 -0.75
N LYS A 58 12.42 -1.70 0.13
CA LYS A 58 12.10 -2.13 1.51
C LYS A 58 11.20 -3.36 1.54
N ASN A 59 10.29 -3.52 0.59
CA ASN A 59 9.38 -4.66 0.54
C ASN A 59 10.10 -5.95 0.11
N PHE A 60 11.06 -5.84 -0.82
CA PHE A 60 11.95 -6.94 -1.18
C PHE A 60 12.79 -7.37 0.03
N TYR A 61 13.37 -6.40 0.72
CA TYR A 61 14.19 -6.67 1.90
C TYR A 61 13.34 -7.26 3.04
N LEU A 62 12.13 -6.74 3.26
CA LEU A 62 11.18 -7.30 4.23
C LEU A 62 10.87 -8.76 3.90
N SER A 63 10.49 -9.07 2.66
CA SER A 63 10.24 -10.45 2.24
C SER A 63 11.47 -11.35 2.40
N HIS A 64 12.67 -10.82 2.13
CA HIS A 64 13.92 -11.55 2.33
C HIS A 64 14.17 -11.86 3.81
N LEU A 65 13.95 -10.89 4.70
CA LEU A 65 14.09 -11.07 6.15
C LEU A 65 13.12 -12.11 6.71
N GLY A 66 11.89 -12.18 6.20
CA GLY A 66 10.93 -13.21 6.59
C GLY A 66 11.47 -14.62 6.39
N LYS A 67 12.10 -14.86 5.23
CA LYS A 67 12.77 -16.14 4.94
C LYS A 67 14.04 -16.35 5.79
N TYR A 68 14.85 -15.31 5.95
CA TYR A 68 16.15 -15.43 6.64
C TYR A 68 16.00 -15.66 8.15
N LEU A 69 14.99 -15.04 8.77
CA LEU A 69 14.77 -15.08 10.22
C LEU A 69 13.67 -16.06 10.66
N ASP A 70 13.03 -16.76 9.72
CA ASP A 70 11.77 -17.49 9.95
C ASP A 70 10.76 -16.62 10.72
N ALA A 71 10.47 -15.44 10.16
CA ALA A 71 9.68 -14.40 10.80
C ALA A 71 8.38 -14.10 10.05
N ASN A 72 7.38 -13.64 10.79
CA ASN A 72 6.22 -12.97 10.22
C ASN A 72 6.67 -11.66 9.58
N VAL A 73 6.18 -11.37 8.38
CA VAL A 73 6.51 -10.14 7.66
C VAL A 73 5.24 -9.44 7.22
N VAL A 74 5.04 -8.23 7.76
CA VAL A 74 3.86 -7.41 7.48
C VAL A 74 4.29 -6.00 7.10
N ASN A 75 3.81 -5.50 5.96
CA ASN A 75 3.95 -4.10 5.59
C ASN A 75 2.67 -3.33 5.94
N ILE A 76 2.81 -2.29 6.75
CA ILE A 76 1.69 -1.45 7.18
C ILE A 76 1.50 -0.32 6.18
N VAL A 77 0.30 -0.20 5.63
CA VAL A 77 -0.06 0.91 4.76
C VAL A 77 -0.39 2.11 5.65
N ILE A 78 0.41 3.17 5.55
CA ILE A 78 0.25 4.39 6.37
C ILE A 78 -0.76 5.30 5.68
N ASP A 79 -2.04 5.09 5.97
CA ASP A 79 -3.18 5.71 5.30
C ASP A 79 -3.82 6.89 6.06
N ASN A 80 -3.37 7.14 7.29
CA ASN A 80 -3.84 8.25 8.12
C ASN A 80 -3.18 9.61 7.75
N ASP A 81 -2.13 9.60 6.94
CA ASP A 81 -1.42 10.80 6.50
C ASP A 81 -2.22 11.56 5.44
N VAL A 82 -2.06 12.88 5.42
CA VAL A 82 -2.68 13.74 4.40
C VAL A 82 -2.08 13.43 3.03
N ALA A 83 -2.96 13.16 2.08
CA ALA A 83 -2.58 12.79 0.73
C ALA A 83 -1.97 13.99 -0.03
N PRO A 84 -0.90 13.78 -0.82
CA PRO A 84 -0.33 14.82 -1.67
C PRO A 84 -1.20 15.05 -2.92
N ALA A 85 -0.73 15.92 -3.81
CA ALA A 85 -1.35 16.13 -5.11
C ALA A 85 -1.49 14.81 -5.90
N ARG A 86 -2.62 14.65 -6.60
CA ARG A 86 -2.96 13.43 -7.35
C ARG A 86 -2.30 13.37 -8.73
N SER A 87 -0.99 13.60 -8.76
CA SER A 87 -0.17 13.60 -9.98
C SER A 87 1.23 13.07 -9.75
N ILE A 88 1.91 12.69 -10.83
CA ILE A 88 3.34 12.40 -10.85
C ILE A 88 4.05 13.20 -11.93
N GLN A 89 5.35 13.46 -11.73
CA GLN A 89 6.20 14.05 -12.75
C GLN A 89 6.71 12.94 -13.67
N VAL A 90 6.42 13.05 -14.96
CA VAL A 90 6.82 12.10 -16.00
C VAL A 90 7.76 12.82 -16.97
N PRO A 91 8.90 12.21 -17.33
CA PRO A 91 9.75 12.75 -18.38
C PRO A 91 9.01 12.78 -19.72
N GLU A 92 9.07 13.92 -20.39
CA GLU A 92 8.50 14.14 -21.71
C GLU A 92 9.58 14.68 -22.65
N TYR A 93 9.59 14.21 -23.90
CA TYR A 93 10.51 14.71 -24.93
C TYR A 93 9.75 15.51 -25.98
N VAL A 94 9.87 16.84 -25.92
CA VAL A 94 9.18 17.81 -26.80
C VAL A 94 10.19 18.85 -27.27
N ASP A 95 10.12 19.23 -28.54
CA ASP A 95 10.99 20.25 -29.16
C ASP A 95 12.49 20.00 -28.96
N ALA A 96 12.89 18.73 -29.10
CA ALA A 96 14.25 18.25 -28.90
C ALA A 96 14.82 18.47 -27.48
N GLN A 97 13.96 18.68 -26.49
CA GLN A 97 14.33 18.90 -25.08
C GLN A 97 13.53 17.96 -24.15
N HIS A 98 14.12 17.65 -22.99
CA HIS A 98 13.44 16.90 -21.94
C HIS A 98 12.79 17.86 -20.94
N HIS A 99 11.51 17.61 -20.65
CA HIS A 99 10.71 18.35 -19.68
C HIS A 99 10.13 17.37 -18.66
N LEU A 100 9.73 17.88 -17.51
CA LEU A 100 8.87 17.14 -16.59
C LEU A 100 7.43 17.59 -16.81
N ASN A 101 6.56 16.62 -17.10
CA ASN A 101 5.14 16.84 -17.27
C ASN A 101 4.38 16.25 -16.08
N ALA A 102 3.53 17.06 -15.45
CA ALA A 102 2.70 16.63 -14.34
C ALA A 102 1.48 15.86 -14.88
N ILE A 103 1.51 14.54 -14.81
CA ILE A 103 0.39 13.69 -15.23
C ILE A 103 -0.51 13.43 -14.04
N VAL A 104 -1.76 13.87 -14.14
CA VAL A 104 -2.79 13.75 -13.10
C VAL A 104 -3.51 12.40 -13.22
N PHE A 105 -3.63 11.67 -12.11
CA PHE A 105 -4.44 10.45 -12.04
C PHE A 105 -5.86 10.71 -11.51
N ASP A 106 -6.13 11.83 -10.84
CA ASP A 106 -7.46 12.17 -10.34
C ASP A 106 -7.59 13.68 -9.99
N THR A 107 -8.81 14.22 -9.84
CA THR A 107 -9.08 15.69 -9.82
C THR A 107 -9.26 16.32 -8.44
N ASP A 108 -9.11 15.55 -7.36
CA ASP A 108 -9.28 16.10 -6.01
C ASP A 108 -7.98 16.68 -5.47
N ASP A 109 -8.03 17.95 -5.05
CA ASP A 109 -6.94 18.64 -4.36
C ASP A 109 -7.24 18.83 -2.87
N ALA A 110 -8.29 18.18 -2.32
CA ALA A 110 -8.58 18.27 -0.90
C ALA A 110 -7.46 17.66 -0.06
N ALA A 111 -6.98 18.40 0.94
CA ALA A 111 -6.00 17.96 1.92
C ALA A 111 -6.65 17.02 2.95
N ILE A 112 -7.01 15.82 2.51
CA ILE A 112 -7.63 14.76 3.32
C ILE A 112 -6.66 13.58 3.52
N PRO A 113 -6.81 12.81 4.61
CA PRO A 113 -6.08 11.56 4.79
C PRO A 113 -6.29 10.59 3.64
N PHE A 114 -5.29 9.74 3.35
CA PHE A 114 -5.41 8.72 2.31
C PHE A 114 -6.62 7.81 2.53
N GLU A 115 -6.90 7.40 3.78
CA GLU A 115 -8.05 6.56 4.16
C GLU A 115 -9.40 7.17 3.77
N ALA A 116 -9.51 8.50 3.75
CA ALA A 116 -10.72 9.24 3.45
C ALA A 116 -10.87 9.60 1.95
N ALA A 117 -9.85 9.31 1.14
CA ALA A 117 -9.85 9.66 -0.28
C ALA A 117 -10.82 8.80 -1.09
N HIS A 118 -11.46 9.42 -2.08
CA HIS A 118 -12.30 8.75 -3.07
C HIS A 118 -11.93 9.21 -4.48
N VAL A 119 -12.03 8.31 -5.45
CA VAL A 119 -11.83 8.62 -6.87
C VAL A 119 -12.89 9.63 -7.30
N GLN A 120 -12.46 10.83 -7.71
CA GLN A 120 -13.39 11.89 -8.16
C GLN A 120 -13.65 11.81 -9.66
N SER A 121 -12.62 11.43 -10.44
CA SER A 121 -12.69 11.30 -11.88
C SER A 121 -12.24 9.91 -12.32
N THR A 122 -13.22 9.01 -12.48
CA THR A 122 -12.98 7.66 -13.02
C THR A 122 -12.28 7.71 -14.37
N SER A 123 -12.61 8.69 -15.23
CA SER A 123 -11.98 8.84 -16.54
C SER A 123 -10.50 9.22 -16.44
N HIS A 124 -10.12 10.12 -15.52
CA HIS A 124 -8.71 10.42 -15.27
C HIS A 124 -7.97 9.22 -14.70
N PHE A 125 -8.58 8.54 -13.73
CA PHE A 125 -7.96 7.38 -13.12
C PHE A 125 -7.75 6.29 -14.17
N GLN A 126 -8.76 5.88 -14.92
CA GLN A 126 -8.64 4.84 -15.94
C GLN A 126 -7.67 5.19 -17.08
N SER A 127 -7.59 6.46 -17.48
CA SER A 127 -6.70 6.89 -18.58
C SER A 127 -5.26 7.18 -18.16
N PHE A 128 -4.95 7.18 -16.86
CA PHE A 128 -3.66 7.61 -16.34
C PHE A 128 -2.48 6.86 -16.93
N ALA A 129 -2.51 5.52 -16.96
CA ALA A 129 -1.40 4.73 -17.52
C ALA A 129 -1.13 5.04 -19.00
N ALA A 130 -2.18 5.28 -19.80
CA ALA A 130 -2.04 5.66 -21.19
C ALA A 130 -1.39 7.05 -21.33
N LYS A 131 -1.78 8.01 -20.48
CA LYS A 131 -1.17 9.36 -20.45
C LYS A 131 0.29 9.33 -20.02
N VAL A 132 0.64 8.51 -19.02
CA VAL A 132 2.03 8.31 -18.61
C VAL A 132 2.85 7.72 -19.76
N GLY A 133 2.38 6.67 -20.41
CA GLY A 133 3.05 6.07 -21.57
C GLY A 133 3.23 7.05 -22.73
N GLN A 134 2.19 7.84 -23.05
CA GLN A 134 2.27 8.88 -24.07
C GLN A 134 3.33 9.93 -23.73
N SER A 135 3.39 10.38 -22.47
CA SER A 135 4.37 11.36 -22.02
C SER A 135 5.80 10.81 -22.11
N MET A 136 6.02 9.56 -21.71
CA MET A 136 7.34 8.92 -21.80
C MET A 136 7.81 8.69 -23.24
N GLY A 137 6.87 8.54 -24.19
CA GLY A 137 7.18 8.30 -25.60
C GLY A 137 8.04 7.04 -25.78
N THR A 138 9.20 7.17 -26.41
CA THR A 138 10.15 6.07 -26.62
C THR A 138 11.28 6.03 -25.58
N LEU A 139 11.15 6.77 -24.48
CA LEU A 139 12.18 6.78 -23.43
C LEU A 139 12.25 5.42 -22.70
N ILE A 140 11.10 4.75 -22.59
CA ILE A 140 10.95 3.43 -21.98
C ILE A 140 10.03 2.63 -22.89
N ASP A 141 10.52 1.52 -23.43
CA ASP A 141 9.77 0.68 -24.37
C ASP A 141 8.54 0.02 -23.73
N ASP A 142 8.67 -0.43 -22.47
CA ASP A 142 7.60 -1.10 -21.72
C ASP A 142 7.50 -0.56 -20.27
N PRO A 143 6.77 0.55 -20.06
CA PRO A 143 6.56 1.12 -18.74
C PRO A 143 5.71 0.22 -17.82
N LEU A 144 6.24 -0.10 -16.63
CA LEU A 144 5.56 -0.90 -15.58
C LEU A 144 4.14 -0.41 -15.25
N ILE A 145 3.84 0.88 -15.46
CA ILE A 145 2.51 1.43 -15.21
C ILE A 145 1.42 0.74 -16.05
N HIS A 146 1.75 0.19 -17.22
CA HIS A 146 0.79 -0.56 -18.05
C HIS A 146 0.39 -1.90 -17.44
N GLU A 147 1.27 -2.53 -16.66
CA GLU A 147 0.96 -3.74 -15.90
C GLU A 147 0.27 -3.42 -14.58
N LEU A 148 0.75 -2.40 -13.85
CA LEU A 148 0.28 -2.10 -12.49
C LEU A 148 -1.11 -1.45 -12.48
N TRP A 149 -1.36 -0.51 -13.39
CA TRP A 149 -2.53 0.35 -13.29
C TRP A 149 -3.89 -0.31 -13.57
N PRO A 150 -4.00 -1.33 -14.46
CA PRO A 150 -5.24 -2.09 -14.60
C PRO A 150 -5.70 -2.73 -13.27
N PHE A 151 -4.76 -3.20 -12.44
CA PHE A 151 -5.11 -3.70 -11.10
C PHE A 151 -5.60 -2.59 -10.20
N ALA A 152 -4.96 -1.42 -10.22
CA ALA A 152 -5.41 -0.26 -9.44
C ALA A 152 -6.83 0.17 -9.85
N CYS A 153 -7.13 0.21 -11.15
CA CYS A 153 -8.49 0.50 -11.62
C CYS A 153 -9.51 -0.50 -11.08
N LYS A 154 -9.21 -1.80 -11.17
CA LYS A 154 -10.09 -2.86 -10.65
C LYS A 154 -10.35 -2.73 -9.15
N GLN A 155 -9.32 -2.43 -8.35
CA GLN A 155 -9.49 -2.27 -6.90
C GLN A 155 -10.25 -0.98 -6.56
N ALA A 156 -9.95 0.12 -7.24
CA ALA A 156 -10.67 1.38 -7.07
C ALA A 156 -12.16 1.23 -7.41
N GLU A 157 -12.54 0.39 -8.38
CA GLU A 157 -13.94 0.09 -8.66
C GLU A 157 -14.65 -0.65 -7.51
N GLN A 158 -13.92 -1.42 -6.68
CA GLN A 158 -14.49 -2.18 -5.56
C GLN A 158 -14.75 -1.32 -4.33
N HIS A 159 -13.83 -0.43 -3.98
CA HIS A 159 -13.89 0.33 -2.71
C HIS A 159 -13.73 1.85 -2.87
N GLY A 160 -13.49 2.34 -4.07
CA GLY A 160 -13.48 3.77 -4.40
C GLY A 160 -12.24 4.56 -3.95
N ASN A 161 -11.36 3.98 -3.14
CA ASN A 161 -10.18 4.67 -2.61
C ASN A 161 -8.98 4.54 -3.59
N PRO A 162 -8.48 5.63 -4.20
CA PRO A 162 -7.43 5.55 -5.22
C PRO A 162 -6.09 5.06 -4.64
N TYR A 163 -5.79 5.41 -3.40
CA TYR A 163 -4.49 5.14 -2.80
C TYR A 163 -4.37 3.71 -2.30
N LEU A 164 -5.42 3.19 -1.64
CA LEU A 164 -5.47 1.77 -1.31
C LEU A 164 -5.39 0.93 -2.58
N ALA A 165 -6.07 1.34 -3.65
CA ALA A 165 -6.01 0.63 -4.92
C ALA A 165 -4.59 0.61 -5.53
N ILE A 166 -3.84 1.71 -5.46
CA ILE A 166 -2.44 1.78 -5.87
C ILE A 166 -1.56 0.85 -4.99
N ALA A 167 -1.74 0.90 -3.67
CA ALA A 167 -0.97 0.06 -2.74
C ALA A 167 -1.21 -1.43 -2.98
N GLN A 168 -2.46 -1.82 -3.21
CA GLN A 168 -2.86 -3.20 -3.54
C GLN A 168 -2.33 -3.64 -4.90
N ALA A 169 -2.41 -2.79 -5.92
CA ALA A 169 -1.87 -3.08 -7.25
C ALA A 169 -0.36 -3.38 -7.19
N ARG A 170 0.40 -2.57 -6.44
CA ARG A 170 1.81 -2.86 -6.17
C ARG A 170 1.97 -4.19 -5.43
N HIS A 171 1.19 -4.46 -4.39
CA HIS A 171 1.34 -5.69 -3.60
C HIS A 171 1.02 -6.96 -4.41
N VAL A 172 0.06 -6.89 -5.34
CA VAL A 172 -0.20 -7.97 -6.31
C VAL A 172 1.01 -8.18 -7.23
N PHE A 173 1.57 -7.10 -7.79
CA PHE A 173 2.75 -7.18 -8.64
C PHE A 173 3.98 -7.72 -7.90
N GLU A 174 4.21 -7.29 -6.66
CA GLU A 174 5.25 -7.86 -5.80
C GLU A 174 5.06 -9.37 -5.59
N GLY A 175 3.83 -9.83 -5.50
CA GLY A 175 3.51 -11.24 -5.45
C GLY A 175 3.90 -12.01 -6.70
N SER A 176 3.73 -11.43 -7.89
CA SER A 176 4.19 -12.06 -9.14
C SER A 176 5.72 -12.14 -9.22
N LEU A 177 6.43 -11.26 -8.50
CA LEU A 177 7.88 -11.29 -8.30
C LEU A 177 8.32 -12.24 -7.17
N GLY A 178 7.39 -12.93 -6.52
CA GLY A 178 7.67 -13.92 -5.48
C GLY A 178 7.84 -13.36 -4.06
N LEU A 179 7.49 -12.09 -3.81
CA LEU A 179 7.52 -11.53 -2.46
C LEU A 179 6.40 -12.14 -1.63
N LYS A 180 6.73 -12.51 -0.39
CA LYS A 180 5.82 -13.19 0.54
C LYS A 180 5.59 -12.33 1.78
N THR A 181 4.80 -11.29 1.62
CA THR A 181 4.46 -10.33 2.68
C THR A 181 2.96 -10.26 2.87
N TRP A 182 2.54 -9.99 4.10
CA TRP A 182 1.18 -9.59 4.42
C TRP A 182 1.09 -8.06 4.46
N GLU A 183 -0.10 -7.50 4.24
CA GLU A 183 -0.35 -6.07 4.40
C GLU A 183 -1.59 -5.77 5.21
N VAL A 184 -1.61 -4.58 5.81
CA VAL A 184 -2.76 -4.05 6.53
C VAL A 184 -2.69 -2.51 6.60
N PRO A 185 -3.80 -1.79 6.40
CA PRO A 185 -3.86 -0.35 6.67
C PRO A 185 -3.68 -0.03 8.16
N LEU A 186 -3.07 1.10 8.48
CA LEU A 186 -2.93 1.54 9.86
C LEU A 186 -4.30 1.83 10.49
N SER A 187 -5.21 2.42 9.71
CA SER A 187 -6.60 2.65 10.10
C SER A 187 -7.29 1.37 10.60
N ASP A 188 -7.14 0.25 9.88
CA ASP A 188 -7.65 -1.07 10.25
C ASP A 188 -7.11 -1.61 11.58
N ILE A 189 -5.85 -1.28 11.91
CA ILE A 189 -5.24 -1.62 13.21
C ILE A 189 -5.83 -0.74 14.30
N CYS A 190 -6.00 0.56 14.03
CA CYS A 190 -6.57 1.52 14.98
C CYS A 190 -8.04 1.21 15.31
N ASP A 191 -8.78 0.59 14.40
CA ASP A 191 -10.16 0.14 14.59
C ASP A 191 -10.31 -1.12 15.44
N THR A 192 -9.20 -1.71 15.90
CA THR A 192 -9.24 -2.92 16.74
C THR A 192 -9.69 -2.62 18.17
N ALA A 193 -10.36 -3.58 18.80
CA ALA A 193 -10.85 -3.43 20.17
C ALA A 193 -9.70 -3.26 21.16
N VAL A 194 -8.58 -3.96 20.93
CA VAL A 194 -7.38 -3.86 21.75
C VAL A 194 -6.69 -2.51 21.62
N PHE A 195 -6.65 -1.91 20.42
CA PHE A 195 -6.14 -0.54 20.24
C PHE A 195 -7.00 0.47 21.01
N GLY A 196 -8.33 0.36 20.92
CA GLY A 196 -9.24 1.21 21.70
C GLY A 196 -9.02 1.10 23.22
N ARG A 197 -8.73 -0.10 23.73
CA ARG A 197 -8.37 -0.29 25.15
C ARG A 197 -7.06 0.39 25.51
N PHE A 198 -6.05 0.26 24.65
CA PHE A 198 -4.75 0.92 24.81
C PHE A 198 -4.88 2.45 24.79
N ALA A 199 -5.56 3.02 23.79
CA ALA A 199 -5.81 4.46 23.69
C ALA A 199 -6.57 5.00 24.92
N ARG A 200 -7.61 4.29 25.38
CA ARG A 200 -8.34 4.65 26.60
C ARG A 200 -7.45 4.63 27.84
N HIS A 201 -6.47 3.72 27.91
CA HIS A 201 -5.51 3.69 29.01
C HIS A 201 -4.60 4.93 28.98
N LEU A 202 -4.08 5.30 27.81
CA LEU A 202 -3.26 6.52 27.64
C LEU A 202 -4.00 7.83 27.94
N ILE A 203 -5.32 7.89 27.70
CA ILE A 203 -6.10 9.11 27.99
C ILE A 203 -6.39 9.26 29.49
N LYS A 204 -6.42 8.15 30.24
CA LYS A 204 -6.75 8.14 31.67
C LYS A 204 -5.56 8.39 32.58
N HIS A 205 -4.33 8.35 32.06
CA HIS A 205 -3.07 8.46 32.81
C HIS A 205 -2.16 9.48 32.15
#